data_AF-A0A166KGQ3-F1
#
_entry.id   AF-A0A166KGQ3-F1
#
_cell.length_a   1.000
_cell.length_b   1.000
_cell.length_c   1.000
_cell.angle_alpha   90.00
_cell.angle_beta   90.00
_cell.angle_gamma   90.00
#
_symmetry.space_group_name_H-M   'P 1'
#
loop_
_entity.id
_entity.type
_entity.pdbx_description
1 polymer ?
#
loop_
_entity_poly.entity_id
_entity_poly.type
_entity_poly.pdbx_seq_one_letter_code
_entity_poly.pdbx_strand_id
1 'polypeptide(L)'
;EGAMHAVARVPTHGHEHIAWALDAGAAGVMIPHTETVEQVKASVAAARFGPQGQRFLPAVFQCVIWLSAVLQEITDLVPEGNHWMGVAKEHIAVIPQIESQLGLDNLEEIGQMGWPM
;
A
#
# COMPACT_ATOMS: atom_id res chain seq x y z
N GLU A 1 20.45 -6.71 6.25
CA GLU A 1 19.03 -6.97 6.62
C GLU A 1 18.14 -6.75 5.41
N GLY A 2 16.83 -7.07 5.46
CA GLY A 2 15.89 -6.77 4.36
C GLY A 2 15.72 -7.85 3.28
N ALA A 3 16.24 -9.06 3.47
CA ALA A 3 16.07 -10.17 2.51
C ALA A 3 14.64 -10.77 2.50
N MET A 4 13.80 -10.42 3.48
CA MET A 4 12.44 -10.91 3.63
C MET A 4 11.48 -9.73 3.78
N HIS A 5 10.48 -9.67 2.89
CA HIS A 5 9.45 -8.64 2.90
C HIS A 5 8.32 -9.04 3.86
N ALA A 6 8.00 -8.18 4.82
CA ALA A 6 6.88 -8.40 5.73
C ALA A 6 5.55 -8.02 5.05
N VAL A 7 4.57 -8.91 5.11
CA VAL A 7 3.18 -8.67 4.70
C VAL A 7 2.28 -8.81 5.91
N ALA A 8 1.41 -7.83 6.14
CA ALA A 8 0.48 -7.84 7.26
C ALA A 8 -0.96 -8.06 6.78
N ARG A 9 -1.67 -9.06 7.32
CA ARG A 9 -3.12 -9.16 7.15
C ARG A 9 -3.79 -8.18 8.10
N VAL A 10 -4.53 -7.21 7.55
CA VAL A 10 -5.26 -6.21 8.33
C VAL A 10 -6.56 -6.81 8.86
N PRO A 11 -7.15 -6.28 9.96
CA PRO A 11 -8.39 -6.83 10.52
C PRO A 11 -9.62 -6.55 9.65
N THR A 12 -9.65 -5.44 8.91
CA THR A 12 -10.77 -5.03 8.04
C THR A 12 -10.26 -4.19 6.85
N HIS A 13 -11.17 -3.73 5.98
CA HIS A 13 -10.87 -2.81 4.86
C HIS A 13 -10.65 -1.35 5.30
N GLY A 14 -10.62 -1.07 6.61
CA GLY A 14 -10.46 0.29 7.14
C GLY A 14 -9.17 0.95 6.67
N HIS A 15 -9.27 2.20 6.21
CA HIS A 15 -8.14 2.98 5.71
C HIS A 15 -7.04 3.11 6.77
N GLU A 16 -7.43 3.34 8.02
CA GLU A 16 -6.54 3.47 9.17
C GLU A 16 -5.68 2.22 9.38
N HIS A 17 -6.26 1.02 9.25
CA HIS A 17 -5.53 -0.22 9.46
C HIS A 17 -4.51 -0.49 8.35
N ILE A 18 -4.88 -0.17 7.11
CA ILE A 18 -3.98 -0.25 5.96
C ILE A 18 -2.84 0.76 6.12
N ALA A 19 -3.16 2.02 6.45
CA ALA A 19 -2.17 3.07 6.65
C ALA A 19 -1.20 2.71 7.78
N TRP A 20 -1.71 2.30 8.95
CA TRP A 20 -0.86 1.95 10.10
C TRP A 20 0.06 0.78 9.83
N ALA A 21 -0.41 -0.27 9.15
CA ALA A 21 0.44 -1.41 8.82
C ALA A 21 1.61 -0.99 7.92
N LEU A 22 1.34 -0.13 6.94
CA LEU A 22 2.35 0.37 6.01
C LEU A 22 3.25 1.44 6.65
N ASP A 23 2.74 2.27 7.55
CA ASP A 23 3.54 3.25 8.31
C ASP A 23 4.49 2.54 9.28
N ALA A 24 4.09 1.37 9.80
CA ALA A 24 4.94 0.50 10.61
C ALA A 24 6.01 -0.25 9.79
N GLY A 25 6.03 -0.10 8.45
CA GLY A 25 7.06 -0.65 7.58
C GLY A 25 6.71 -1.97 6.88
N ALA A 26 5.43 -2.39 6.87
CA ALA A 26 5.03 -3.52 6.04
C ALA A 26 5.25 -3.22 4.55
N ALA A 27 5.78 -4.21 3.81
CA ALA A 27 5.95 -4.14 2.36
C ALA A 27 4.61 -4.32 1.62
N GLY A 28 3.59 -4.82 2.29
CA GLY A 28 2.25 -4.95 1.74
C GLY A 28 1.22 -5.36 2.77
N VAL A 29 -0.04 -5.28 2.36
CA VAL A 29 -1.20 -5.67 3.18
C VAL A 29 -2.02 -6.75 2.50
N MET A 30 -2.52 -7.70 3.30
CA MET A 30 -3.52 -8.67 2.89
C MET A 30 -4.88 -8.24 3.42
N ILE A 31 -5.87 -8.13 2.53
CA ILE A 31 -7.21 -7.62 2.83
C ILE A 31 -8.16 -8.81 3.01
N PRO A 32 -8.67 -9.07 4.24
CA PRO A 32 -9.60 -10.17 4.48
C PRO A 32 -10.95 -9.91 3.82
N HIS A 33 -11.77 -10.96 3.67
CA HIS A 33 -13.17 -10.86 3.24
C HIS A 33 -13.40 -10.00 1.98
N THR A 34 -12.51 -10.09 0.99
CA THR A 34 -12.70 -9.36 -0.26
C THR A 34 -13.72 -10.09 -1.13
N GLU A 35 -14.74 -9.36 -1.56
CA GLU A 35 -15.90 -9.85 -2.30
C GLU A 35 -16.21 -9.05 -3.56
N THR A 36 -15.76 -7.79 -3.69
CA THR A 36 -16.04 -6.95 -4.88
C THR A 36 -14.83 -6.16 -5.36
N VAL A 37 -14.88 -5.73 -6.62
CA VAL A 37 -13.84 -4.86 -7.22
C VAL A 37 -13.74 -3.52 -6.50
N GLU A 38 -14.85 -2.96 -6.03
CA GLU A 38 -14.89 -1.68 -5.31
C GLU A 38 -14.13 -1.76 -4.00
N GLN A 39 -14.27 -2.88 -3.28
CA GLN A 39 -13.51 -3.11 -2.05
C GLN A 39 -12.01 -3.14 -2.33
N VAL A 40 -11.59 -3.81 -3.41
CA VAL A 40 -10.18 -3.81 -3.80
C VAL A 40 -9.70 -2.41 -4.16
N LYS A 41 -10.44 -1.68 -5.01
CA LYS A 41 -10.13 -0.29 -5.38
C LYS A 41 -10.03 0.64 -4.17
N ALA A 42 -10.90 0.47 -3.18
CA ALA A 42 -10.87 1.24 -1.94
C ALA A 42 -9.63 0.91 -1.10
N SER A 43 -9.29 -0.37 -0.91
CA SER A 43 -8.09 -0.79 -0.19
C SER A 43 -6.79 -0.31 -0.87
N VAL A 44 -6.81 -0.27 -2.18
CA VAL A 44 -5.75 0.28 -3.04
C VAL A 44 -5.57 1.77 -2.83
N ALA A 45 -6.66 2.53 -2.89
CA ALA A 45 -6.63 3.95 -2.64
C ALA A 45 -6.12 4.24 -1.21
N ALA A 46 -6.51 3.44 -0.23
CA ALA A 46 -6.02 3.52 1.15
C ALA A 46 -4.51 3.22 1.29
N ALA A 47 -3.94 2.38 0.42
CA ALA A 47 -2.52 2.01 0.47
C ALA A 47 -1.60 2.99 -0.26
N ARG A 48 -2.14 3.87 -1.11
CA ARG A 48 -1.37 4.76 -2.02
C ARG A 48 -1.52 6.22 -1.64
N PHE A 49 -0.42 6.97 -1.74
CA PHE A 49 -0.43 8.42 -1.59
C PHE A 49 -1.09 9.10 -2.81
N GLY A 50 -1.53 10.35 -2.64
CA GLY A 50 -2.05 11.15 -3.75
C GLY A 50 -1.00 11.40 -4.84
N PRO A 51 -1.38 11.48 -6.12
CA PRO A 51 -2.75 11.48 -6.65
C PRO A 51 -3.37 10.08 -6.90
N GLN A 52 -2.61 8.99 -6.77
CA GLN A 52 -3.09 7.64 -7.09
C GLN A 52 -3.98 7.02 -6.00
N GLY A 53 -3.97 7.59 -4.80
CA GLY A 53 -4.81 7.15 -3.68
C GLY A 53 -5.10 8.26 -2.68
N GLN A 54 -5.49 7.85 -1.48
CA GLN A 54 -5.98 8.69 -0.39
C GLN A 54 -5.16 8.56 0.89
N ARG A 55 -4.07 7.76 0.87
CA ARG A 55 -3.16 7.66 2.02
C ARG A 55 -2.57 9.02 2.34
N PHE A 56 -2.74 9.44 3.58
CA PHE A 56 -2.27 10.74 4.05
C PHE A 56 -0.87 10.61 4.66
N LEU A 57 0.01 11.55 4.33
CA LEU A 57 1.25 11.77 5.05
C LEU A 57 1.16 13.10 5.81
N PRO A 58 1.26 13.14 7.14
CA PRO A 58 1.27 14.39 7.88
C PRO A 58 2.45 15.29 7.46
N ALA A 59 2.21 16.59 7.35
CA ALA A 59 3.20 17.57 6.89
C ALA A 59 4.52 17.56 7.71
N VAL A 60 4.45 17.21 8.99
CA VAL A 60 5.65 17.05 9.84
C VAL A 60 6.52 15.88 9.39
N PHE A 61 5.93 14.76 8.96
CA PHE A 61 6.65 13.65 8.37
C PHE A 61 7.12 13.98 6.96
N GLN A 62 6.40 14.82 6.20
CA GLN A 62 6.91 15.33 4.92
C GLN A 62 8.21 16.11 5.10
N CYS A 63 8.33 16.96 6.13
CA CYS A 63 9.57 17.66 6.45
C CYS A 63 10.68 16.69 6.88
N VAL A 64 10.40 15.74 7.79
CA VAL A 64 11.40 14.77 8.26
C VAL A 64 11.88 13.85 7.14
N ILE A 65 10.96 13.36 6.30
CA ILE A 65 11.30 12.51 5.15
C ILE A 65 12.05 13.32 4.09
N TRP A 66 11.65 14.56 3.83
CA TRP A 66 12.41 15.45 2.95
C TRP A 66 13.83 15.66 3.48
N LEU A 67 13.99 15.99 4.77
CA LEU A 67 15.31 16.04 5.41
C LEU A 67 16.08 14.73 5.22
N SER A 68 15.44 13.56 5.38
CA SER A 68 16.09 12.26 5.15
C SER A 68 16.45 12.00 3.68
N ALA A 69 15.74 12.62 2.73
CA ALA A 69 16.00 12.50 1.29
C ALA A 69 17.11 13.46 0.80
N VAL A 70 17.36 14.57 1.50
CA VAL A 70 18.46 15.51 1.18
C VAL A 70 19.67 15.39 2.11
N LEU A 71 19.53 14.78 3.29
CA LEU A 71 20.65 14.44 4.16
C LEU A 71 21.04 12.99 3.91
N GLN A 72 22.16 12.81 3.19
CA GLN A 72 22.77 11.50 3.04
C GLN A 72 23.05 10.89 4.43
N GLU A 73 22.91 9.56 4.54
CA GLU A 73 23.14 8.77 5.76
C GLU A 73 21.97 8.68 6.79
N ILE A 74 20.77 9.20 6.48
CA ILE A 74 19.57 9.05 7.34
C ILE A 74 18.58 7.98 6.83
N THR A 75 18.40 7.83 5.50
CA THR A 75 17.60 6.76 4.88
C THR A 75 18.26 6.27 3.59
N ASP A 76 18.56 4.97 3.52
CA ASP A 76 19.62 4.47 2.63
C ASP A 76 19.24 4.05 1.20
N LEU A 77 17.99 4.11 0.73
CA LEU A 77 17.60 3.20 -0.37
C LEU A 77 16.67 3.76 -1.47
N VAL A 78 16.53 5.08 -1.64
CA VAL A 78 15.80 5.59 -2.82
C VAL A 78 16.73 5.54 -4.04
N PRO A 79 16.38 4.82 -5.13
CA PRO A 79 17.20 4.77 -6.34
C PRO A 79 17.43 6.17 -6.92
N GLU A 80 18.59 6.38 -7.54
CA GLU A 80 18.94 7.67 -8.17
C GLU A 80 17.86 8.07 -9.19
N GLY A 81 17.43 9.33 -9.12
CA GLY A 81 16.35 9.85 -9.97
C GLY A 81 14.93 9.48 -9.52
N ASN A 82 14.76 8.76 -8.41
CA ASN A 82 13.45 8.43 -7.84
C ASN A 82 13.17 9.22 -6.54
N HIS A 83 11.93 9.16 -6.07
CA HIS A 83 11.49 9.70 -4.78
C HIS A 83 10.83 8.58 -3.98
N TRP A 84 10.85 8.65 -2.65
CA TRP A 84 10.26 7.60 -1.79
C TRP A 84 8.79 7.32 -2.12
N MET A 85 8.03 8.32 -2.56
CA MET A 85 6.63 8.15 -3.01
C MET A 85 6.54 7.28 -4.29
N GLY A 86 7.49 7.44 -5.21
CA GLY A 86 7.58 6.61 -6.41
C GLY A 86 7.95 5.17 -6.05
N VAL A 87 8.91 4.99 -5.15
CA VAL A 87 9.27 3.67 -4.62
C VAL A 87 8.07 3.00 -3.91
N ALA A 88 7.36 3.73 -3.05
CA ALA A 88 6.17 3.25 -2.37
C ALA A 88 5.05 2.86 -3.35
N LYS A 89 4.85 3.64 -4.42
CA LYS A 89 3.87 3.35 -5.48
C LYS A 89 4.15 2.00 -6.14
N GLU A 90 5.40 1.75 -6.50
CA GLU A 90 5.83 0.55 -7.23
C GLU A 90 5.91 -0.69 -6.33
N HIS A 91 6.29 -0.54 -5.05
CA HIS A 91 6.66 -1.68 -4.20
C HIS A 91 5.60 -2.12 -3.18
N ILE A 92 4.60 -1.29 -2.84
CA ILE A 92 3.60 -1.69 -1.84
C ILE A 92 2.61 -2.69 -2.45
N ALA A 93 2.59 -3.92 -1.94
CA ALA A 93 1.60 -4.91 -2.36
C ALA A 93 0.24 -4.73 -1.64
N VAL A 94 -0.86 -4.86 -2.38
CA VAL A 94 -2.22 -5.02 -1.83
C VAL A 94 -2.73 -6.37 -2.31
N ILE A 95 -3.02 -7.28 -1.38
CA ILE A 95 -3.32 -8.69 -1.66
C ILE A 95 -4.76 -8.96 -1.20
N PRO A 96 -5.74 -8.97 -2.12
CA PRO A 96 -7.11 -9.32 -1.77
C PRO A 96 -7.23 -10.80 -1.41
N GLN A 97 -7.84 -11.10 -0.27
CA GLN A 97 -8.10 -12.46 0.16
C GLN A 97 -9.55 -12.83 -0.15
N ILE A 98 -9.73 -13.77 -1.08
CA ILE A 98 -11.03 -14.35 -1.41
C ILE A 98 -11.31 -15.51 -0.48
N GLU A 99 -12.30 -15.36 0.40
CA GLU A 99 -12.62 -16.35 1.44
C GLU A 99 -14.14 -16.50 1.70
N SER A 100 -14.97 -16.13 0.73
CA SER A 100 -16.43 -16.29 0.77
C SER A 100 -16.99 -16.74 -0.57
N GLN A 101 -18.25 -17.21 -0.58
CA GLN A 101 -18.93 -17.58 -1.83
C GLN A 101 -19.09 -16.38 -2.76
N LEU A 102 -19.47 -15.21 -2.23
CA LEU A 102 -19.61 -14.01 -3.04
C LEU A 102 -18.28 -13.58 -3.68
N GLY A 103 -17.17 -13.68 -2.94
CA GLY A 103 -15.85 -13.42 -3.50
C GLY A 103 -15.42 -14.43 -4.57
N LEU A 104 -15.83 -15.69 -4.45
CA LEU A 104 -15.62 -16.69 -5.50
C LEU A 104 -16.45 -16.39 -6.75
N ASP A 105 -17.72 -16.01 -6.58
CA ASP A 105 -18.63 -15.66 -7.67
C ASP A 105 -18.09 -14.45 -8.46
N ASN A 106 -17.43 -13.51 -7.79
CA ASN A 106 -16.83 -12.31 -8.39
C ASN A 106 -15.33 -12.44 -8.70
N LEU A 107 -14.73 -13.63 -8.56
CA LEU A 107 -13.28 -13.83 -8.66
C LEU A 107 -12.70 -13.36 -10.00
N GLU A 108 -13.40 -13.63 -11.09
CA GLU A 108 -12.94 -13.25 -12.43
C GLU A 108 -12.91 -11.72 -12.59
N GLU A 109 -13.94 -11.03 -12.12
CA GLU A 109 -14.01 -9.56 -12.16
C GLU A 109 -12.89 -8.92 -11.31
N ILE A 110 -12.66 -9.48 -10.11
CA ILE A 110 -11.57 -9.06 -9.22
C ILE A 110 -10.20 -9.32 -9.87
N GLY A 111 -10.01 -10.47 -10.51
CA GLY A 111 -8.74 -10.85 -11.14
C GLY A 111 -8.45 -10.10 -12.45
N GLN A 112 -9.48 -9.66 -13.16
CA GLN A 112 -9.36 -8.92 -14.42
C GLN A 112 -9.38 -7.40 -14.22
N MET A 113 -9.57 -6.91 -12.98
CA MET A 113 -9.60 -5.48 -12.74
C MET A 113 -8.27 -4.86 -13.21
N GLY A 114 -8.36 -4.00 -14.22
CA GLY A 114 -7.20 -3.27 -14.72
C GLY A 114 -6.70 -2.33 -13.64
N TRP A 115 -5.38 -2.31 -13.41
CA TRP A 115 -4.76 -1.34 -12.53
C TRP A 115 -4.39 -0.06 -13.29
N PRO A 116 -4.74 1.14 -12.79
CA PRO A 116 -4.18 2.37 -13.35
C PRO A 116 -2.70 2.47 -12.96
N MET A 117 -1.82 2.21 -13.92
CA MET A 117 -0.36 2.45 -13.82
C MET A 117 -0.05 3.91 -13.51
#